data_AF-A0A2Z6S4L1-F1
#
_entry.id   AF-A0A2Z6S4L1-F1
#
_cell.length_a   1.000
_cell.length_b   1.000
_cell.length_c   1.000
_cell.angle_alpha   90.00
_cell.angle_beta   90.00
_cell.angle_gamma   90.00
#
_symmetry.space_group_name_H-M   'P 1'
#
loop_
_entity.id
_entity.type
_entity.pdbx_description
1 polymer ?
#
loop_
_entity_poly.entity_id
_entity_poly.type
_entity_poly.pdbx_seq_one_letter_code
_entity_poly.pdbx_strand_id
1 'polypeptide(L)'
;MIFLKKSQKFSFPFQQLIIKEACAVMNRLEKGKGVPGLTSLDCSCLFRHRYLLPCKHIFHEHMYSNKLLTAEVWQMFHKIFEESGFEVYESRESFIEYIQTKQQKGAENQKIAVSELTKRMRDRYWHVEEMGDAERTQSFISMLEASVDLIILRFDDNSNGKT
;
A
#
# COMPACT_ATOMS: atom_id res chain seq x y z
N MET A 1 -9.94 -8.89 -16.68
CA MET A 1 -11.24 -8.17 -16.56
C MET A 1 -12.29 -8.87 -15.68
N ILE A 2 -12.41 -10.21 -15.66
CA ILE A 2 -13.50 -10.91 -14.94
C ILE A 2 -13.46 -10.71 -13.40
N PHE A 3 -12.26 -10.68 -12.79
CA PHE A 3 -12.12 -10.51 -11.34
C PHE A 3 -12.55 -9.13 -10.82
N LEU A 4 -12.30 -8.08 -11.61
CA LEU A 4 -12.63 -6.69 -11.24
C LEU A 4 -14.13 -6.47 -11.13
N LYS A 5 -14.93 -7.11 -12.01
CA LYS A 5 -16.39 -7.04 -11.93
C LYS A 5 -16.95 -7.78 -10.72
N LYS A 6 -16.28 -8.85 -10.28
CA LYS A 6 -16.66 -9.63 -9.08
C LYS A 6 -16.22 -8.93 -7.80
N SER A 7 -15.11 -8.19 -7.82
CA SER A 7 -14.63 -7.46 -6.65
C SER A 7 -15.45 -6.21 -6.32
N GLN A 8 -16.21 -5.66 -7.27
CA GLN A 8 -17.09 -4.49 -7.04
C GLN A 8 -18.13 -4.69 -5.92
N LYS A 9 -18.39 -5.93 -5.50
CA LYS A 9 -19.29 -6.24 -4.38
C LYS A 9 -18.66 -6.03 -3.00
N PHE A 10 -17.33 -5.92 -2.90
CA PHE A 10 -16.63 -5.66 -1.65
C PHE A 10 -16.54 -4.16 -1.36
N SER A 11 -16.30 -3.77 -0.10
CA SER A 11 -15.96 -2.38 0.24
C SER A 11 -14.65 -1.94 -0.41
N PHE A 12 -14.47 -0.63 -0.60
CA PHE A 12 -13.33 -0.06 -1.32
C PHE A 12 -11.94 -0.53 -0.82
N PRO A 13 -11.67 -0.63 0.50
CA PRO A 13 -10.39 -1.15 0.98
C PRO A 13 -10.11 -2.60 0.54
N PHE A 14 -11.14 -3.46 0.53
CA PHE A 14 -11.00 -4.84 0.08
C PHE A 14 -10.90 -4.98 -1.43
N GLN A 15 -11.58 -4.12 -2.18
CA GLN A 15 -11.35 -4.01 -3.62
C GLN A 15 -9.87 -3.75 -3.90
N GLN A 16 -9.25 -2.81 -3.17
CA GLN A 16 -7.82 -2.53 -3.32
C GLN A 16 -6.94 -3.74 -2.95
N LEU A 17 -7.23 -4.46 -1.86
CA LEU A 17 -6.49 -5.67 -1.47
C LEU A 17 -6.58 -6.77 -2.54
N ILE A 18 -7.79 -7.02 -3.06
CA ILE A 18 -8.04 -8.00 -4.12
C ILE A 18 -7.31 -7.60 -5.42
N ILE A 19 -7.38 -6.32 -5.80
CA ILE A 19 -6.68 -5.79 -6.98
C ILE A 19 -5.18 -5.94 -6.83
N LYS A 20 -4.61 -5.61 -5.67
CA LYS A 20 -3.17 -5.77 -5.38
C LYS A 20 -2.72 -7.22 -5.56
N GLU A 21 -3.46 -8.18 -5.00
CA GLU A 21 -3.12 -9.60 -5.15
C GLU A 21 -3.31 -10.12 -6.58
N ALA A 22 -4.32 -9.65 -7.31
CA ALA A 22 -4.49 -9.98 -8.72
C ALA A 22 -3.34 -9.41 -9.57
N CYS A 23 -2.95 -8.15 -9.36
CA CYS A 23 -1.80 -7.53 -10.02
C CYS A 23 -0.47 -8.22 -9.66
N ALA A 24 -0.32 -8.70 -8.42
CA ALA A 24 0.86 -9.42 -7.97
C ALA A 24 1.10 -10.74 -8.72
N VAL A 25 0.11 -11.28 -9.43
CA VAL A 25 0.31 -12.42 -10.35
C VAL A 25 1.23 -12.04 -11.50
N MET A 26 1.10 -10.85 -12.07
CA MET A 26 1.98 -10.40 -13.17
C MET A 26 3.44 -10.38 -12.74
N ASN A 27 3.74 -9.82 -11.56
CA ASN A 27 5.08 -9.84 -10.98
C ASN A 27 5.64 -11.25 -10.74
N ARG A 28 4.78 -12.26 -10.52
CA ARG A 28 5.22 -13.66 -10.39
C ARG A 28 5.60 -14.25 -11.75
N LEU A 29 4.83 -13.92 -12.79
CA LEU A 29 5.05 -14.38 -14.16
C LEU A 29 6.34 -13.78 -14.72
N GLU A 30 6.55 -12.47 -14.54
CA GLU A 30 7.80 -11.79 -14.93
C GLU A 30 9.03 -12.43 -14.28
N LYS A 31 8.88 -12.96 -13.06
CA LYS A 31 9.94 -13.67 -12.33
C LYS A 31 10.05 -15.16 -12.70
N GLY A 32 9.33 -15.62 -13.72
CA GLY A 32 9.34 -17.02 -14.17
C GLY A 32 8.81 -18.01 -13.13
N LYS A 33 8.00 -17.58 -12.16
CA LYS A 33 7.47 -18.49 -11.14
C LYS A 33 6.37 -19.36 -11.73
N GLY A 34 6.47 -20.67 -11.55
CA GLY A 34 5.44 -21.62 -11.93
C GLY A 34 4.11 -21.44 -11.17
N VAL A 35 3.09 -22.13 -11.70
CA VAL A 35 1.76 -22.22 -11.09
C VAL A 35 1.87 -22.90 -9.72
N PRO A 36 1.15 -22.44 -8.68
CA PRO A 36 1.30 -22.97 -7.33
C PRO A 36 0.91 -24.44 -7.14
N GLY A 37 0.09 -25.02 -8.02
CA GLY A 37 -0.37 -26.41 -7.93
C GLY A 37 -1.49 -26.58 -6.90
N LEU A 38 -2.28 -25.55 -6.63
CA LEU A 38 -3.40 -25.59 -5.71
C LEU A 38 -4.57 -26.38 -6.30
N THR A 39 -5.02 -27.41 -5.59
CA THR A 39 -6.21 -28.21 -5.95
C THR A 39 -7.49 -27.69 -5.27
N SER A 40 -7.34 -26.82 -4.27
CA SER A 40 -8.45 -26.23 -3.51
C SER A 40 -8.19 -24.75 -3.22
N LEU A 41 -9.15 -24.09 -2.59
CA LEU A 41 -8.97 -22.71 -2.12
C LEU A 41 -8.07 -22.65 -0.88
N ASP A 42 -7.63 -23.76 -0.31
CA ASP A 42 -6.78 -23.74 0.88
C ASP A 42 -5.35 -23.33 0.51
N CYS A 43 -4.94 -22.16 1.00
CA CYS A 43 -3.61 -21.62 0.74
C CYS A 43 -3.05 -21.08 2.05
N SER A 44 -1.93 -21.63 2.49
CA SER A 44 -1.28 -21.30 3.75
C SER A 44 -0.52 -19.96 3.74
N CYS A 45 -0.66 -19.16 2.69
CA CYS A 45 0.04 -17.88 2.60
C CYS A 45 -0.50 -16.86 3.62
N LEU A 46 0.38 -15.97 4.08
CA LEU A 46 0.04 -14.94 5.07
C LEU A 46 -1.19 -14.11 4.70
N PHE A 47 -1.34 -13.74 3.42
CA PHE A 47 -2.49 -12.97 2.95
C PHE A 47 -3.81 -13.71 3.17
N ARG A 48 -3.86 -15.01 2.81
CA ARG A 48 -5.07 -15.83 2.95
C ARG A 48 -5.41 -16.07 4.42
N HIS A 49 -4.43 -16.37 5.26
CA HIS A 49 -4.66 -16.51 6.71
C HIS A 49 -5.18 -15.23 7.35
N ARG A 50 -4.67 -14.07 6.92
CA ARG A 50 -5.01 -12.75 7.48
C ARG A 50 -6.39 -12.30 7.05
N TYR A 51 -6.64 -12.26 5.74
CA TYR A 51 -7.82 -11.63 5.17
C TYR A 51 -8.90 -12.62 4.75
N LEU A 52 -8.63 -13.93 4.75
CA LEU A 52 -9.57 -14.96 4.25
C LEU A 52 -10.07 -14.70 2.82
N LEU A 53 -9.33 -13.88 2.05
CA LEU A 53 -9.64 -13.51 0.69
C LEU A 53 -8.83 -14.32 -0.32
N PRO A 54 -9.24 -14.32 -1.61
CA PRO A 54 -8.42 -14.84 -2.69
C PRO A 54 -7.04 -14.16 -2.71
N CYS A 55 -5.98 -14.95 -2.56
CA CYS A 55 -4.60 -14.48 -2.65
C CYS A 55 -4.05 -14.66 -4.08
N LYS A 56 -2.88 -14.08 -4.35
CA LYS A 56 -2.18 -14.18 -5.64
C LYS A 56 -1.90 -15.61 -6.07
N HIS A 57 -1.78 -16.56 -5.14
CA HIS A 57 -1.60 -17.98 -5.48
C HIS A 57 -2.88 -18.57 -6.09
N ILE A 58 -4.01 -18.28 -5.46
CA ILE A 58 -5.32 -18.73 -5.93
C ILE A 58 -5.67 -18.05 -7.25
N PHE A 59 -5.33 -16.76 -7.41
CA PHE A 59 -5.49 -16.07 -8.70
C PHE A 59 -4.63 -16.70 -9.79
N HIS A 60 -3.36 -16.97 -9.52
CA HIS A 60 -2.46 -17.61 -10.48
C HIS A 60 -2.99 -18.99 -10.89
N GLU A 61 -3.45 -19.79 -9.93
CA GLU A 61 -4.06 -21.10 -10.21
C GLU A 61 -5.32 -20.97 -11.07
N HIS A 62 -6.21 -20.03 -10.73
CA HIS A 62 -7.45 -19.79 -11.46
C HIS A 62 -7.24 -19.40 -12.91
N MET A 63 -6.21 -18.62 -13.19
CA MET A 63 -5.95 -18.15 -14.54
C MET A 63 -5.38 -19.23 -15.46
N TYR A 64 -4.62 -20.20 -14.93
CA TYR A 64 -3.78 -21.08 -15.77
C TYR A 64 -3.93 -22.59 -15.52
N SER A 65 -4.63 -23.02 -14.48
CA SER A 65 -4.74 -24.44 -14.11
C SER A 65 -6.17 -24.80 -13.72
N ASN A 66 -6.54 -24.59 -12.45
CA ASN A 66 -7.83 -25.01 -11.90
C ASN A 66 -8.80 -23.83 -11.81
N LYS A 67 -10.04 -23.95 -12.29
CA LYS A 67 -11.08 -22.90 -12.15
C LYS A 67 -11.61 -22.76 -10.71
N LEU A 68 -10.75 -22.42 -9.76
CA LEU A 68 -11.06 -22.40 -8.32
C LEU A 68 -12.05 -21.30 -7.92
N LEU A 69 -11.99 -20.12 -8.54
CA LEU A 69 -12.85 -18.98 -8.23
C LEU A 69 -14.18 -18.99 -9.02
N THR A 70 -15.08 -19.92 -8.71
CA THR A 70 -16.44 -19.98 -9.28
C THR A 70 -17.34 -18.87 -8.74
N ALA A 71 -18.54 -18.70 -9.32
CA ALA A 71 -19.49 -17.71 -8.83
C ALA A 71 -19.94 -17.96 -7.38
N GLU A 72 -20.14 -19.22 -7.00
CA GLU A 72 -20.50 -19.63 -5.65
C GLU A 72 -19.38 -19.34 -4.66
N VAL A 73 -18.13 -19.60 -5.04
CA VAL A 73 -16.94 -19.29 -4.24
C VAL A 73 -16.82 -17.78 -3.98
N TRP A 74 -17.07 -16.96 -5.00
CA TRP A 74 -17.10 -15.51 -4.82
C TRP A 74 -18.21 -15.04 -3.87
N GLN A 75 -19.38 -15.69 -3.91
CA GLN A 75 -20.48 -15.40 -2.97
C GLN A 75 -20.12 -15.85 -1.54
N MET A 76 -19.43 -16.97 -1.38
CA MET A 76 -18.92 -17.42 -0.08
C MET A 76 -17.97 -16.38 0.53
N PHE A 77 -17.02 -15.84 -0.24
CA PHE A 77 -16.14 -14.78 0.25
C PHE A 77 -16.89 -13.50 0.63
N HIS A 78 -17.94 -13.15 -0.12
CA HIS A 78 -18.79 -12.01 0.22
C HIS A 78 -19.54 -12.23 1.54
N LYS A 79 -20.10 -13.42 1.73
CA LYS A 79 -20.85 -13.77 2.94
C LYS A 79 -19.95 -13.77 4.19
N ILE A 80 -18.74 -14.34 4.09
CA ILE A 80 -17.74 -14.28 5.17
C ILE A 80 -17.43 -12.82 5.56
N PHE A 81 -17.37 -11.93 4.56
CA PHE A 81 -17.15 -10.50 4.79
C PHE A 81 -18.37 -9.84 5.48
N GLU A 82 -19.58 -10.06 4.98
CA GLU A 82 -20.82 -9.55 5.61
C GLU A 82 -20.96 -10.02 7.06
N GLU A 83 -20.58 -11.26 7.36
CA GLU A 83 -20.65 -11.84 8.69
C GLU A 83 -19.54 -11.35 9.63
N SER A 84 -18.32 -11.10 9.11
CA SER A 84 -17.15 -10.75 9.94
C SER A 84 -16.95 -9.26 10.13
N GLY A 85 -17.57 -8.41 9.30
CA GLY A 85 -17.39 -6.96 9.34
C GLY A 85 -15.95 -6.51 9.00
N PHE A 86 -15.73 -5.19 9.03
CA PHE A 86 -14.44 -4.57 8.72
C PHE A 86 -13.42 -4.72 9.87
N GLU A 87 -13.89 -4.71 11.12
CA GLU A 87 -13.11 -4.64 12.36
C GLU A 87 -12.21 -5.87 12.61
N VAL A 88 -12.62 -7.05 12.13
CA VAL A 88 -11.84 -8.30 12.23
C VAL A 88 -10.55 -8.24 11.40
N TYR A 89 -10.53 -7.41 10.35
CA TYR A 89 -9.38 -7.28 9.46
C TYR A 89 -8.44 -6.14 9.86
N GLU A 90 -8.96 -5.04 10.42
CA GLU A 90 -8.16 -3.96 11.02
C GLU A 90 -7.34 -4.45 12.24
N SER A 91 -7.92 -5.30 13.08
CA SER A 91 -7.24 -5.90 14.24
C SER A 91 -6.11 -6.87 13.86
N ARG A 92 -6.23 -7.53 12.70
CA ARG A 92 -5.14 -8.34 12.13
C ARG A 92 -4.13 -7.49 11.35
N GLU A 93 -4.53 -6.29 10.93
CA GLU A 93 -3.65 -5.34 10.27
C GLU A 93 -2.64 -4.70 11.22
N SER A 94 -3.16 -4.23 12.34
CA SER A 94 -2.41 -3.68 13.48
C SER A 94 -1.44 -4.67 14.13
N PHE A 95 -1.73 -5.98 14.13
CA PHE A 95 -0.79 -6.99 14.64
C PHE A 95 0.48 -7.14 13.78
N ILE A 96 0.39 -7.00 12.45
CA ILE A 96 1.56 -7.03 11.58
C ILE A 96 2.25 -5.66 11.50
N GLU A 97 1.50 -4.56 11.64
CA GLU A 97 2.09 -3.25 11.92
C GLU A 97 2.92 -3.30 13.22
N TYR A 98 2.45 -3.98 14.26
CA TYR A 98 3.20 -4.26 15.50
C TYR A 98 4.44 -5.17 15.29
N ILE A 99 4.38 -6.19 14.43
CA ILE A 99 5.54 -7.05 14.12
C ILE A 99 6.55 -6.33 13.21
N GLN A 100 6.09 -5.54 12.23
CA GLN A 100 6.94 -4.74 11.33
C GLN A 100 7.58 -3.54 12.06
N THR A 101 6.89 -2.93 13.03
CA THR A 101 7.42 -1.82 13.85
C THR A 101 8.57 -2.23 14.77
N LYS A 102 8.72 -3.51 15.14
CA LYS A 102 9.93 -3.98 15.84
C LYS A 102 11.20 -3.93 14.97
N GLN A 103 11.07 -3.95 13.64
CA GLN A 103 12.21 -3.96 12.71
C GLN A 103 12.51 -2.57 12.10
N GLN A 104 11.64 -1.56 12.29
CA GLN A 104 11.65 -0.34 11.47
C GLN A 104 11.45 0.99 12.25
N LYS A 105 11.86 1.04 13.52
CA LYS A 105 11.59 2.20 14.42
C LYS A 105 12.31 3.52 14.07
N GLY A 106 13.32 3.51 13.19
CA GLY A 106 14.09 4.72 12.83
C GLY A 106 13.51 5.53 11.67
N ALA A 107 13.01 4.86 10.64
CA ALA A 107 12.57 5.51 9.40
C ALA A 107 11.17 6.13 9.50
N GLU A 108 10.32 5.63 10.39
CA GLU A 108 8.92 6.09 10.50
C GLU A 108 8.79 7.43 11.25
N ASN A 109 9.55 7.63 12.32
CA ASN A 109 9.63 8.92 13.01
C ASN A 109 10.17 10.02 12.08
N GLN A 110 11.10 9.67 11.19
CA GLN A 110 11.61 10.58 10.16
C GLN A 110 10.54 10.90 9.12
N LYS A 111 9.77 9.92 8.65
CA LYS A 111 8.65 10.15 7.71
C LYS A 111 7.54 11.00 8.30
N ILE A 112 7.15 10.76 9.55
CA ILE A 112 6.16 11.57 10.26
C ILE A 112 6.66 13.01 10.40
N ALA A 113 7.92 13.20 10.85
CA ALA A 113 8.52 14.52 10.99
C ALA A 113 8.60 15.27 9.64
N VAL A 114 8.94 14.59 8.55
CA VAL A 114 8.96 15.17 7.19
C VAL A 114 7.54 15.53 6.75
N SER A 115 6.55 14.66 6.97
CA SER A 115 5.14 14.93 6.61
C SER A 115 4.57 16.15 7.34
N GLU A 116 4.85 16.27 8.64
CA GLU A 116 4.46 17.45 9.44
C GLU A 116 5.18 18.72 9.00
N LEU A 117 6.46 18.62 8.63
CA LEU A 117 7.22 19.75 8.11
C LEU A 117 6.66 20.23 6.77
N THR A 118 6.36 19.31 5.84
CA THR A 118 5.76 19.64 4.54
C THR A 118 4.39 20.29 4.68
N LYS A 119 3.56 19.84 5.64
CA LYS A 119 2.27 20.50 5.93
C LYS A 119 2.48 21.92 6.43
N ARG A 120 3.34 22.12 7.43
CA ARG A 120 3.65 23.46 7.96
C ARG A 120 4.21 24.42 6.91
N MET A 121 5.05 23.94 5.98
CA MET A 121 5.56 24.75 4.87
C MET A 121 4.44 25.18 3.92
N ARG A 122 3.53 24.26 3.58
CA ARG A 122 2.37 24.55 2.73
C ARG A 122 1.44 25.58 3.37
N ASP A 123 1.15 25.44 4.66
CA ASP A 123 0.27 26.37 5.38
C ASP A 123 0.87 27.79 5.40
N ARG A 124 2.19 27.89 5.58
CA ARG A 124 2.90 29.18 5.52
C ARG A 124 2.94 29.78 4.12
N TYR A 125 3.17 28.95 3.09
CA TYR A 125 3.11 29.38 1.70
C TYR A 125 1.75 30.00 1.38
N TRP A 126 0.68 29.27 1.69
CA TRP A 126 -0.69 29.71 1.45
C TRP A 126 -1.00 31.02 2.19
N HIS A 127 -0.54 31.16 3.44
CA HIS A 127 -0.72 32.40 4.21
C HIS A 127 -0.01 33.60 3.57
N VAL A 128 1.18 33.41 3.00
CA VAL A 128 1.92 34.48 2.30
C VAL A 128 1.26 34.81 0.97
N GLU A 129 0.78 33.80 0.24
CA GLU A 129 0.07 33.97 -1.04
C GLU A 129 -1.26 34.72 -0.85
N GLU A 130 -2.04 34.40 0.19
CA GLU A 130 -3.30 35.09 0.53
C GLU A 130 -3.12 36.58 0.85
N MET A 131 -1.92 36.99 1.29
CA MET A 131 -1.62 38.41 1.52
C MET A 131 -1.40 39.21 0.22
N GLY A 132 -1.32 38.54 -0.94
CA GLY A 132 -1.23 39.18 -2.26
C GLY A 132 0.07 39.93 -2.55
N ASP A 133 1.09 39.77 -1.69
CA ASP A 133 2.39 40.41 -1.84
C ASP A 133 3.34 39.48 -2.60
N ALA A 134 3.49 39.75 -3.90
CA ALA A 134 4.31 38.95 -4.80
C ALA A 134 5.80 38.97 -4.42
N GLU A 135 6.31 40.06 -3.86
CA GLU A 135 7.72 40.18 -3.46
C GLU A 135 8.01 39.32 -2.23
N ARG A 136 7.11 39.34 -1.25
CA ARG A 136 7.18 38.45 -0.08
C ARG A 136 7.00 36.98 -0.44
N THR A 137 6.11 36.67 -1.38
CA THR A 137 5.90 35.31 -1.87
C THR A 137 7.17 34.79 -2.54
N GLN A 138 7.78 35.58 -3.42
CA GLN A 138 9.01 35.20 -4.09
C GLN A 138 10.19 35.06 -3.11
N SER A 139 10.31 35.98 -2.14
CA SER A 139 11.33 35.90 -1.09
C SER A 139 11.19 34.63 -0.24
N PHE A 140 9.96 34.24 0.10
CA PHE A 140 9.67 33.01 0.84
C PHE A 140 10.01 31.75 0.02
N ILE A 141 9.67 31.72 -1.27
CA ILE A 141 10.02 30.60 -2.17
C ILE A 141 11.55 30.46 -2.25
N SER A 142 12.29 31.53 -2.48
CA SER A 142 13.76 31.47 -2.59
C SER A 142 14.44 31.04 -1.29
N MET A 143 13.92 31.44 -0.12
CA MET A 143 14.41 30.92 1.17
C MET A 143 14.12 29.43 1.35
N LEU A 144 12.93 28.97 0.95
CA LEU A 144 12.55 27.57 1.04
C LEU A 144 13.41 26.70 0.13
N GLU A 145 13.61 27.10 -1.13
CA GLU A 145 14.47 26.42 -2.08
C GLU A 145 15.89 26.26 -1.53
N ALA A 146 16.50 27.37 -1.08
CA ALA A 146 17.85 27.32 -0.48
C ALA A 146 17.93 26.40 0.75
N SER A 147 16.88 26.36 1.58
CA SER A 147 16.83 25.50 2.77
C SER A 147 16.67 24.03 2.41
N VAL A 148 15.89 23.73 1.38
CA VAL A 148 15.66 22.35 0.89
C VAL A 148 16.88 21.82 0.15
N ASP A 149 17.55 22.64 -0.65
CA ASP A 149 18.78 22.29 -1.36
C ASP A 149 19.90 21.94 -0.36
N LEU A 150 20.02 22.69 0.74
CA LEU A 150 20.94 22.37 1.84
C LEU A 150 20.64 21.03 2.51
N ILE A 151 19.38 20.61 2.55
CA ILE A 151 18.99 19.31 3.09
C ILE A 151 19.34 18.20 2.10
N ILE A 152 19.05 18.39 0.81
CA ILE A 152 19.34 17.42 -0.27
C ILE A 152 20.86 17.16 -0.36
N LEU A 153 21.68 18.21 -0.39
CA LEU A 153 23.14 18.11 -0.41
C LEU A 153 23.69 17.27 0.75
N ARG A 154 23.14 17.45 1.96
CA ARG A 154 23.55 16.65 3.14
C ARG A 154 23.18 15.18 3.03
N PHE A 155 22.16 14.82 2.25
CA PHE A 155 21.83 13.42 2.01
C PHE A 155 22.75 12.77 0.97
N ASP A 156 23.14 13.51 -0.06
CA ASP A 156 24.05 13.03 -1.11
C ASP A 156 25.46 12.80 -0.56
N ASP A 157 25.98 13.71 0.27
CA ASP A 157 27.30 13.57 0.91
C ASP A 157 27.39 12.35 1.86
N ASN A 158 26.29 12.02 2.55
CA ASN A 158 26.22 10.86 3.44
C ASN A 158 26.17 9.50 2.70
N SER A 159 25.86 9.51 1.40
CA SER A 159 25.84 8.30 0.56
C SER A 159 27.21 7.92 -0.01
N ASN A 160 28.13 8.90 -0.10
CA ASN A 160 29.47 8.74 -0.68
C ASN A 160 30.56 8.38 0.34
N GLY A 161 30.24 8.30 1.63
CA GLY A 161 31.18 8.03 2.73
C GLY A 161 31.25 6.57 3.21
N LYS A 162 30.75 5.61 2.42
CA LYS A 162 30.90 4.16 2.72
C LYS A 162 31.76 3.50 1.65
N THR A 163 33.07 3.63 1.80
CA THR A 163 34.09 2.81 1.12
C THR A 163 34.76 1.90 2.14
#